data_AF-D9HQB2-F1
#
_entry.id   AF-D9HQB2-F1
#
_cell.length_a   1.000
_cell.length_b   1.000
_cell.length_c   1.000
_cell.angle_alpha   90.00
_cell.angle_beta   90.00
_cell.angle_gamma   90.00
#
_symmetry.space_group_name_H-M   'P 1'
#
loop_
_entity.id
_entity.type
_entity.pdbx_description
1 polymer ?
#
loop_
_entity_poly.entity_id
_entity_poly.type
_entity_poly.pdbx_seq_one_letter_code
_entity_poly.pdbx_strand_id
1 'polypeptide(L)'
;MRLLNLLTLFICVVSQHAVSARDTLRTKYIYEFGFDQGVVAFAQSGRIGLFEKRVTIPVVVPICSRLTFVRVEVNDFISKPKVTFDQRLSSVIIKFNTWQYSVSSYVVIAKAIPYDDSCNEKKRYSDSPIMYRS
;
A
#
# COMPACT_ATOMS: atom_id res chain seq x y z
N MET A 1 38.23 35.23 31.54
CA MET A 1 36.80 34.93 31.30
C MET A 1 36.37 35.26 29.87
N ARG A 2 36.89 34.57 28.83
CA ARG A 2 36.42 34.77 27.44
C ARG A 2 36.40 33.50 26.57
N LEU A 3 37.00 32.39 27.01
CA LEU A 3 37.03 31.15 26.22
C LEU A 3 35.81 30.22 26.41
N LEU A 4 35.06 30.33 27.52
CA LEU A 4 33.91 29.45 27.77
C LEU A 4 32.65 29.81 26.95
N ASN A 5 32.53 31.05 26.46
CA ASN A 5 31.35 31.50 25.72
C ASN A 5 31.37 31.13 24.23
N LEU A 6 32.54 30.79 23.66
CA LEU A 6 32.64 30.39 22.26
C LEU A 6 32.26 28.92 22.05
N LEU A 7 32.54 28.07 23.05
CA LEU A 7 32.24 26.63 23.01
C LEU A 7 30.74 26.35 23.13
N THR A 8 30.01 27.13 23.93
CA THR A 8 28.55 26.98 24.10
C THR A 8 27.77 27.35 22.83
N LEU A 9 28.24 28.34 22.06
CA LEU A 9 27.64 28.72 20.78
C LEU A 9 27.82 27.63 19.71
N PHE A 10 28.97 26.95 19.68
CA PHE A 10 29.21 25.86 18.72
C PHE A 10 28.30 24.66 18.98
N ILE A 11 28.05 24.31 20.24
CA ILE A 11 27.20 23.16 20.59
C ILE A 11 25.74 23.41 20.15
N CYS A 12 25.24 24.64 20.28
CA CYS A 12 23.88 24.98 19.86
C CYS A 12 23.68 24.93 18.33
N VAL A 13 24.65 25.42 17.54
CA VAL A 13 24.56 25.42 16.07
C VAL A 13 24.66 24.00 15.50
N VAL A 14 25.51 23.14 16.08
CA VAL A 14 25.61 21.73 15.65
C VAL A 14 24.33 20.95 16.02
N SER A 15 23.70 21.26 17.16
CA SER A 15 22.44 20.61 17.55
C SER A 15 21.22 21.01 16.71
N GLN A 16 21.25 22.18 16.04
CA GLN A 16 20.18 22.57 15.12
C GLN A 16 20.31 21.92 13.73
N HIS A 17 21.52 21.51 13.32
CA HIS A 17 21.73 20.76 12.08
C HIS A 17 21.59 19.24 12.25
N ALA A 18 21.68 18.71 13.48
CA ALA A 18 21.52 17.27 13.74
C ALA A 18 20.06 16.77 13.70
N VAL A 19 19.06 17.66 13.63
CA VAL A 19 17.64 17.27 13.63
C VAL A 19 17.11 16.95 12.22
N SER A 20 17.84 17.30 11.16
CA SER A 20 17.33 17.26 9.77
C SER A 20 17.84 16.07 8.93
N ALA A 21 17.89 14.87 9.51
CA ALA A 21 18.18 13.65 8.73
C ALA A 21 17.54 12.38 9.32
N ARG A 22 16.41 12.50 10.03
CA ARG A 22 15.55 11.34 10.39
C ARG A 22 14.48 11.04 9.34
N ASP A 23 14.67 11.48 8.10
CA ASP A 23 14.04 10.80 6.97
C ASP A 23 14.73 9.46 6.78
N THR A 24 14.39 8.51 7.67
CA THR A 24 14.53 7.09 7.36
C THR A 24 13.97 6.91 5.95
N LEU A 25 14.82 6.43 5.04
CA LEU A 25 14.59 6.23 3.61
C LEU A 25 13.40 5.27 3.39
N ARG A 26 12.18 5.73 3.68
CA ARG A 26 10.94 4.99 3.48
C ARG A 26 10.66 5.02 2.00
N THR A 27 10.90 3.90 1.35
CA THR A 27 10.60 3.74 -0.06
C THR A 27 9.12 3.38 -0.19
N LYS A 28 8.40 4.19 -0.96
CA LYS A 28 7.01 3.91 -1.30
C LYS A 28 6.96 3.16 -2.63
N TYR A 29 6.40 1.96 -2.61
CA TYR A 29 6.15 1.16 -3.80
C TYR A 29 4.67 1.20 -4.15
N ILE A 30 4.35 1.50 -5.41
CA ILE A 30 2.97 1.58 -5.91
C ILE A 30 2.79 0.49 -6.95
N TYR A 31 1.69 -0.25 -6.83
CA TYR A 31 1.27 -1.30 -7.75
C TYR A 31 -0.16 -1.03 -8.17
N GLU A 32 -0.42 -1.05 -9.47
CA GLU A 32 -1.73 -0.76 -10.03
C GLU A 32 -2.15 -1.94 -10.91
N PHE A 33 -3.41 -2.35 -10.76
CA PHE A 33 -4.01 -3.45 -11.50
C PHE A 33 -5.33 -2.97 -12.12
N GLY A 34 -5.55 -3.28 -13.39
CA GLY A 34 -6.76 -2.88 -14.12
C GLY A 34 -6.74 -1.45 -14.65
N PHE A 35 -7.91 -0.85 -14.81
CA PHE A 35 -8.09 0.50 -15.37
C PHE A 35 -8.70 1.42 -14.33
N ASP A 36 -8.09 2.59 -14.13
CA ASP A 36 -8.60 3.60 -13.20
C ASP A 36 -9.93 4.20 -13.73
N GLN A 37 -11.03 3.55 -13.41
CA GLN A 37 -12.39 3.93 -13.79
C GLN A 37 -13.36 3.67 -12.63
N GLY A 38 -14.39 4.50 -12.53
CA GLY A 38 -15.42 4.38 -11.49
C GLY A 38 -15.07 5.08 -10.19
N VAL A 39 -15.76 4.69 -9.12
CA VAL A 39 -15.65 5.31 -7.80
C VAL A 39 -14.91 4.41 -6.83
N VAL A 40 -14.27 5.00 -5.81
CA VAL A 40 -13.62 4.23 -4.75
C VAL A 40 -14.69 3.43 -3.99
N ALA A 41 -14.59 2.11 -4.11
CA ALA A 41 -15.52 1.15 -3.55
C ALA A 41 -14.95 0.43 -2.32
N PHE A 42 -13.62 0.41 -2.21
CA PHE A 42 -12.91 -0.21 -1.10
C PHE A 42 -11.63 0.58 -0.78
N ALA A 43 -11.38 0.80 0.50
CA ALA A 43 -10.13 1.36 0.98
C ALA A 43 -9.77 0.70 2.30
N GLN A 44 -8.59 0.11 2.38
CA GLN A 44 -8.07 -0.49 3.61
C GLN A 44 -6.59 -0.18 3.77
N SER A 45 -6.21 0.23 4.96
CA SER A 45 -4.81 0.37 5.35
C SER A 45 -4.47 -0.61 6.46
N GLY A 46 -3.23 -1.07 6.48
CA GLY A 46 -2.75 -1.96 7.53
C GLY A 46 -1.25 -1.85 7.75
N ARG A 47 -0.79 -2.56 8.77
CA ARG A 47 0.63 -2.69 9.13
C ARG A 47 1.04 -4.14 8.93
N ILE A 48 2.32 -4.33 8.64
CA ILE A 48 2.94 -5.63 8.44
C ILE A 48 4.05 -5.74 9.47
N GLY A 49 3.93 -6.74 10.35
CA GLY A 49 4.89 -7.01 11.40
C GLY A 49 6.23 -7.53 10.85
N LEU A 50 7.27 -7.51 11.68
CA LEU A 50 8.64 -7.93 11.32
C LEU A 50 8.74 -9.37 10.77
N PHE A 51 7.84 -10.25 11.19
CA PHE A 51 7.82 -11.66 10.82
C PHE A 51 6.72 -12.00 9.81
N GLU A 52 5.85 -11.05 9.45
CA GLU A 52 4.74 -11.25 8.53
C GLU A 52 5.24 -11.18 7.08
N LYS A 53 5.64 -12.33 6.52
CA LYS A 53 6.19 -12.39 5.15
C LYS A 53 5.11 -12.38 4.06
N ARG A 54 3.86 -12.65 4.40
CA ARG A 54 2.74 -12.73 3.47
C ARG A 54 1.50 -12.13 4.09
N VAL A 55 0.88 -11.20 3.38
CA VAL A 55 -0.41 -10.61 3.76
C VAL A 55 -1.38 -10.81 2.60
N THR A 56 -2.58 -11.28 2.91
CA THR A 56 -3.66 -11.44 1.95
C THR A 56 -4.83 -10.57 2.38
N ILE A 57 -5.22 -9.65 1.50
CA ILE A 57 -6.25 -8.65 1.75
C ILE A 57 -7.42 -8.93 0.80
N PRO A 58 -8.58 -9.38 1.30
CA PRO A 58 -9.75 -9.57 0.46
C PRO A 58 -10.32 -8.20 0.07
N VAL A 59 -10.47 -7.97 -1.24
CA VAL A 59 -11.08 -6.75 -1.78
C VAL A 59 -12.58 -6.98 -1.90
N VAL A 60 -13.34 -6.32 -1.04
CA VAL A 60 -14.81 -6.43 -1.02
C VAL A 60 -15.39 -5.19 -1.68
N VAL A 61 -16.14 -5.39 -2.77
CA VAL A 61 -16.85 -4.32 -3.48
C VAL A 61 -18.37 -4.45 -3.27
N PRO A 62 -19.14 -3.35 -3.38
CA PRO A 62 -20.59 -3.38 -3.30
C PRO A 62 -21.25 -4.38 -4.25
N ILE A 63 -22.44 -4.86 -3.86
CA ILE A 63 -23.27 -5.68 -4.74
C ILE A 63 -23.56 -4.89 -6.01
N CYS A 64 -23.68 -5.58 -7.15
CA CYS A 64 -24.01 -4.96 -8.44
C CYS A 64 -22.95 -3.98 -8.94
N SER A 65 -21.71 -4.12 -8.45
CA SER A 65 -20.58 -3.37 -8.94
C SER A 65 -19.51 -4.30 -9.49
N ARG A 66 -18.78 -3.82 -10.49
CA ARG A 66 -17.66 -4.52 -11.09
C ARG A 66 -16.36 -3.83 -10.71
N LEU A 67 -15.44 -4.61 -10.14
CA LEU A 67 -14.09 -4.13 -9.82
C LEU A 67 -13.32 -3.82 -11.11
N THR A 68 -12.82 -2.59 -11.21
CA THR A 68 -12.11 -2.05 -12.39
C THR A 68 -10.65 -1.75 -12.10
N PHE A 69 -10.36 -1.31 -10.88
CA PHE A 69 -9.03 -0.84 -10.49
C PHE A 69 -8.67 -1.31 -9.09
N VAL A 70 -7.41 -1.70 -8.90
CA VAL A 70 -6.81 -1.91 -7.59
C VAL A 70 -5.45 -1.23 -7.55
N ARG A 71 -5.28 -0.29 -6.62
CA ARG A 71 -4.00 0.34 -6.29
C ARG A 71 -3.55 -0.12 -4.93
N VAL A 72 -2.31 -0.59 -4.86
CA VAL A 72 -1.66 -1.04 -3.63
C VAL A 72 -0.43 -0.19 -3.43
N GLU A 73 -0.40 0.52 -2.31
CA GLU A 73 0.75 1.26 -1.85
C GLU A 73 1.38 0.51 -0.71
N VAL A 74 2.68 0.24 -0.79
CA VAL A 74 3.46 -0.36 0.30
C VAL A 74 4.59 0.59 0.65
N ASN A 75 4.56 1.09 1.88
CA ASN A 75 5.67 1.85 2.45
C ASN A 75 6.60 0.85 3.14
N ASP A 76 7.79 0.68 2.59
CA ASP A 76 8.80 -0.25 3.06
C ASP A 76 10.13 0.47 3.26
N PHE A 77 10.95 -0.07 4.13
CA PHE A 77 12.24 0.50 4.51
C PHE A 77 13.43 -0.17 3.83
N ILE A 78 13.29 -1.41 3.33
CA ILE A 78 14.46 -2.22 2.96
C ILE A 78 14.38 -2.77 1.54
N SER A 79 13.29 -3.44 1.16
CA SER A 79 13.23 -4.04 -0.18
C SER A 79 11.85 -4.03 -0.80
N LYS A 80 11.83 -4.06 -2.13
CA LYS A 80 10.63 -4.05 -2.94
C LYS A 80 9.81 -5.34 -2.71
N PRO A 81 8.57 -5.25 -2.22
CA PRO A 81 7.69 -6.42 -2.10
C PRO A 81 7.22 -6.91 -3.46
N LYS A 82 6.79 -8.17 -3.52
CA LYS A 82 6.00 -8.69 -4.63
C LYS A 82 4.52 -8.56 -4.30
N VAL A 83 3.81 -7.73 -5.05
CA VAL A 83 2.36 -7.57 -4.93
C VAL A 83 1.70 -8.21 -6.14
N THR A 84 0.68 -9.04 -5.90
CA THR A 84 -0.12 -9.69 -6.93
C THR A 84 -1.59 -9.58 -6.59
N PHE A 85 -2.46 -9.46 -7.59
CA PHE A 85 -3.90 -9.53 -7.41
C PHE A 85 -4.43 -10.89 -7.90
N ASP A 86 -5.10 -11.63 -7.01
CA ASP A 86 -5.80 -12.86 -7.34
C ASP A 86 -7.24 -12.53 -7.76
N GLN A 87 -7.52 -12.64 -9.06
CA GLN A 87 -8.84 -12.34 -9.62
C GLN A 87 -9.92 -13.34 -9.17
N ARG A 88 -9.57 -14.60 -8.90
CA ARG A 88 -10.53 -15.63 -8.51
C ARG A 88 -11.01 -15.42 -7.09
N LEU A 89 -10.09 -15.04 -6.21
CA LEU A 89 -10.36 -14.77 -4.81
C LEU A 89 -10.64 -13.29 -4.52
N SER A 90 -10.60 -12.43 -5.56
CA SER A 90 -10.69 -10.97 -5.43
C SER A 90 -9.81 -10.44 -4.30
N SER A 91 -8.54 -10.86 -4.27
CA SER A 91 -7.66 -10.63 -3.12
C SER A 91 -6.30 -10.08 -3.54
N VAL A 92 -5.82 -9.07 -2.84
CA VAL A 92 -4.44 -8.58 -2.96
C VAL A 92 -3.54 -9.45 -2.10
N ILE A 93 -2.43 -9.90 -2.66
CA ILE A 93 -1.42 -10.68 -1.95
C ILE A 93 -0.10 -9.91 -2.00
N ILE A 94 0.38 -9.50 -0.83
CA ILE A 94 1.68 -8.85 -0.63
C ILE A 94 2.64 -9.90 -0.07
N LYS A 95 3.78 -10.12 -0.74
CA LYS A 95 4.82 -11.07 -0.32
C LYS A 95 6.16 -10.34 -0.19
N PHE A 96 6.81 -10.54 0.95
CA PHE A 96 8.19 -10.09 1.19
C PHE A 96 9.17 -11.27 1.02
N ASN A 97 10.43 -10.94 0.78
CA ASN A 97 11.48 -11.95 0.77
C ASN A 97 11.68 -12.53 2.17
N THR A 98 12.09 -13.80 2.27
CA THR A 98 12.29 -14.51 3.54
C THR A 98 13.25 -13.78 4.49
N TRP A 99 14.29 -13.16 3.93
CA TRP A 99 15.32 -12.44 4.69
C TRP A 99 14.95 -11.01 5.06
N GLN A 100 13.81 -10.50 4.61
CA GLN A 100 13.43 -9.12 4.82
C GLN A 100 12.73 -8.95 6.18
N TYR A 101 13.41 -8.32 7.14
CA TYR A 101 12.86 -7.99 8.45
C TYR A 101 12.62 -6.47 8.54
N SER A 102 11.48 -5.99 8.05
CA SER A 102 11.07 -4.59 8.18
C SER A 102 9.62 -4.49 8.65
N VAL A 103 9.32 -3.46 9.45
CA VAL A 103 7.95 -3.06 9.72
C VAL A 103 7.49 -2.23 8.53
N SER A 104 6.47 -2.70 7.83
CA SER A 104 5.93 -2.02 6.65
C SER A 104 4.48 -1.63 6.88
N SER A 105 3.98 -0.71 6.08
CA SER A 105 2.54 -0.36 6.07
C SER A 105 2.03 -0.42 4.64
N TYR A 106 0.77 -0.78 4.48
CA TYR A 106 0.14 -0.81 3.18
C TYR A 106 -1.17 -0.03 3.17
N VAL A 107 -1.54 0.42 1.98
CA VAL A 107 -2.85 0.98 1.66
C VAL A 107 -3.33 0.32 0.37
N VAL A 108 -4.50 -0.31 0.40
CA VAL A 108 -5.18 -0.87 -0.75
C VAL A 108 -6.39 0.02 -1.04
N ILE A 109 -6.49 0.51 -2.26
CA ILE A 109 -7.64 1.26 -2.77
C ILE A 109 -8.17 0.53 -3.99
N ALA A 110 -9.46 0.25 -4.00
CA ALA A 110 -10.12 -0.40 -5.13
C ALA A 110 -11.26 0.47 -5.64
N LYS A 111 -11.37 0.58 -6.97
CA LYS A 111 -12.48 1.27 -7.64
C LYS A 111 -13.38 0.29 -8.37
N ALA A 112 -14.66 0.61 -8.39
CA ALA A 112 -15.66 -0.17 -9.07
C ALA A 112 -16.66 0.74 -9.80
N ILE A 113 -17.28 0.19 -10.84
CA ILE A 113 -18.40 0.80 -11.55
C ILE A 113 -19.68 0.02 -11.25
N PRO A 114 -20.85 0.66 -11.14
CA PRO A 114 -22.12 -0.06 -11.10
C PRO A 114 -22.32 -0.83 -12.42
N TYR A 115 -22.98 -1.99 -12.36
CA TYR A 115 -23.49 -2.67 -13.54
C TYR A 115 -24.70 -1.91 -14.10
N ASP A 116 -24.69 -1.59 -15.40
CA ASP A 116 -25.78 -0.86 -16.08
C ASP A 116 -27.06 -1.70 -16.24
N ASP A 117 -26.95 -3.03 -16.32
CA ASP A 117 -28.09 -3.92 -16.53
C ASP A 117 -28.44 -4.74 -15.28
N SER A 118 -29.75 -4.90 -15.06
CA SER A 118 -30.42 -5.67 -13.99
C SER A 118 -29.49 -6.62 -13.22
N CYS A 119 -29.05 -6.15 -12.05
CA CYS A 119 -28.16 -6.91 -11.19
C CYS A 119 -28.86 -8.19 -10.70
N ASN A 120 -28.57 -9.30 -11.35
CA ASN A 120 -28.94 -10.61 -10.87
C ASN A 120 -27.90 -11.03 -9.82
N GLU A 121 -28.27 -10.99 -8.54
CA GLU A 121 -27.39 -11.34 -7.41
C GLU A 121 -26.72 -12.72 -7.55
N LYS A 122 -27.31 -13.62 -8.34
CA LYS A 122 -26.77 -14.96 -8.66
C LYS A 122 -25.49 -14.95 -9.51
N LYS A 123 -25.14 -13.83 -10.17
CA LYS A 123 -23.90 -13.69 -10.97
C LYS A 123 -22.66 -13.26 -10.16
N ARG A 124 -22.80 -13.10 -8.83
CA ARG A 124 -21.78 -12.58 -7.89
C ARG A 124 -20.35 -13.12 -8.02
N TYR A 125 -20.15 -14.28 -8.67
CA TYR A 125 -18.85 -14.95 -8.79
C TYR A 125 -18.51 -15.46 -10.20
N SER A 126 -19.36 -15.29 -11.22
CA SER A 126 -19.02 -15.79 -12.57
C SER A 126 -18.16 -14.82 -13.36
N ASP A 127 -18.34 -13.52 -13.14
CA ASP A 127 -17.74 -12.51 -13.99
C ASP A 127 -16.40 -12.07 -13.39
N SER A 128 -15.32 -12.44 -14.06
CA SER A 128 -13.99 -11.98 -13.69
C SER A 128 -13.92 -10.43 -13.79
N PRO A 129 -13.19 -9.75 -12.88
CA PRO A 129 -12.91 -8.32 -13.01
C PRO A 129 -12.41 -7.98 -14.42
N ILE A 130 -12.71 -6.78 -14.97
CA ILE A 130 -12.02 -6.30 -16.18
C ILE A 130 -10.60 -5.91 -15.75
N MET A 131 -9.78 -6.91 -15.48
CA MET A 131 -8.36 -6.74 -15.24
C MET A 131 -7.67 -7.50 -16.36
N TYR A 132 -6.69 -6.85 -17.00
CA TYR A 132 -5.95 -7.44 -18.11
C TYR A 132 -5.54 -8.88 -17.79
N ARG A 133 -5.70 -9.78 -18.77
CA ARG A 133 -5.07 -11.09 -18.76
C ARG A 133 -3.58 -10.84 -18.99
N SER A 134 -2.76 -11.00 -17.94
CA SER A 134 -1.30 -11.04 -18.05
C SER A 134 -0.86 -12.21 -18.92
#